data_AF-A0A7Y6JYL5-F1
#
_entry.id   AF-A0A7Y6JYL5-F1
#
_cell.length_a   1.000
_cell.length_b   1.000
_cell.length_c   1.000
_cell.angle_alpha   90.00
_cell.angle_beta   90.00
_cell.angle_gamma   90.00
#
_symmetry.space_group_name_H-M   'P 1'
#
loop_
_entity.id
_entity.type
_entity.pdbx_description
1 polymer ?
#
loop_
_entity_poly.entity_id
_entity_poly.type
_entity_poly.pdbx_seq_one_letter_code
_entity_poly.pdbx_strand_id
1 'polypeptide(L)'
;MATHPPYSVVLTYTEDRQRLTVQTVDPARLAPLLAGKIEMPIFLDKYDFKLDDEFARRLGVAILNVIALGQPDIKQYMSVTQEPIDKPSQT
;
A
#
# COMPACT_ATOMS: atom_id res chain seq x y z
N MET A 1 20.88 2.01 -18.15
CA MET A 1 19.84 1.81 -17.12
C MET A 1 19.86 0.33 -16.79
N ALA A 2 20.06 -0.05 -15.53
CA ALA A 2 20.08 -1.47 -15.16
C ALA A 2 18.70 -2.09 -15.42
N THR A 3 18.66 -3.25 -16.08
CA THR A 3 17.40 -3.97 -16.34
C THR A 3 16.99 -4.68 -15.06
N HIS A 4 15.94 -4.18 -14.42
CA HIS A 4 15.38 -4.77 -13.21
C HIS A 4 14.30 -5.80 -13.56
N PRO A 5 14.32 -7.03 -13.02
CA PRO A 5 13.18 -7.93 -13.12
C PRO A 5 11.96 -7.36 -12.37
N PRO A 6 10.74 -7.87 -12.65
CA PRO A 6 9.56 -7.51 -11.88
C PRO A 6 9.74 -7.80 -10.38
N TYR A 7 9.29 -6.88 -9.55
CA TYR A 7 9.34 -7.02 -8.09
C TYR A 7 7.96 -6.78 -7.47
N SER A 8 7.72 -7.44 -6.35
CA SER A 8 6.75 -6.96 -5.36
C SER A 8 7.45 -6.03 -4.38
N VAL A 9 6.70 -5.10 -3.79
CA VAL A 9 7.20 -4.19 -2.75
C VAL A 9 6.58 -4.54 -1.41
N VAL A 10 7.41 -4.65 -0.38
CA VAL A 10 6.97 -4.76 1.01
C VAL A 10 7.30 -3.44 1.71
N LEU A 11 6.28 -2.85 2.35
CA LEU A 11 6.44 -1.70 3.23
C LEU A 11 6.24 -2.15 4.68
N THR A 12 7.22 -1.91 5.52
CA THR A 12 7.17 -2.27 6.95
C THR A 12 7.33 -1.02 7.80
N TYR A 13 6.48 -0.84 8.81
CA TYR A 13 6.67 0.16 9.84
C TYR A 13 7.32 -0.45 11.09
N THR A 14 8.45 0.12 11.47
CA THR A 14 9.25 -0.26 12.63
C THR A 14 9.09 0.82 13.69
N GLU A 15 8.23 0.57 14.68
CA GLU A 15 7.76 1.54 15.66
C GLU A 15 8.88 2.05 16.58
N ASP A 16 9.74 1.16 17.07
CA ASP A 16 10.91 1.48 17.92
C ASP A 16 11.89 2.43 17.25
N ARG A 17 11.95 2.41 15.92
CA ARG A 17 12.83 3.27 15.12
C ARG A 17 12.09 4.36 14.37
N GLN A 18 10.76 4.45 14.53
CA GLN A 18 9.88 5.36 13.81
C GLN A 18 10.17 5.38 12.30
N ARG A 19 10.37 4.20 11.71
CA ARG A 19 10.90 4.08 10.35
C ARG A 19 10.02 3.23 9.45
N LEU A 20 9.75 3.76 8.26
CA LEU A 20 9.23 2.99 7.14
C LEU A 20 10.39 2.40 6.33
N THR A 21 10.31 1.10 6.06
CA THR A 21 11.31 0.38 5.26
C THR A 21 10.63 -0.19 4.02
N VAL A 22 11.11 0.21 2.85
CA VAL A 22 10.66 -0.28 1.54
C VAL A 22 11.65 -1.33 1.06
N GLN A 23 11.18 -2.53 0.73
CA GLN A 23 11.99 -3.62 0.21
C GLN A 23 11.38 -4.21 -1.04
N THR A 24 12.22 -4.55 -2.02
CA THR A 24 11.80 -5.34 -3.18
C THR A 24 11.93 -6.83 -2.88
N VAL A 25 10.95 -7.62 -3.32
CA VAL A 25 10.91 -9.06 -3.11
C VAL A 25 10.51 -9.74 -4.42
N ASP A 26 11.08 -10.91 -4.67
CA ASP A 26 10.66 -11.79 -5.77
C ASP A 26 9.17 -12.17 -5.60
N PRO A 27 8.29 -11.83 -6.56
CA PRO A 27 6.86 -12.12 -6.47
C PRO A 27 6.56 -13.61 -6.26
N ALA A 28 7.34 -14.51 -6.88
CA ALA A 28 7.12 -15.95 -6.76
C ALA A 28 7.40 -16.46 -5.34
N ARG A 29 8.34 -15.83 -4.63
CA ARG A 29 8.63 -16.15 -3.22
C ARG A 29 7.60 -15.56 -2.27
N LEU A 30 7.01 -14.42 -2.64
CA LEU A 30 6.02 -13.74 -1.81
C LEU A 30 4.62 -14.40 -1.91
N ALA A 31 4.24 -14.91 -3.09
CA ALA A 31 2.93 -15.51 -3.35
C ALA A 31 2.42 -16.51 -2.28
N PRO A 32 3.18 -17.53 -1.84
CA PRO A 32 2.69 -18.46 -0.82
C PRO A 32 2.48 -17.80 0.56
N LEU A 33 3.18 -16.71 0.87
CA LEU A 33 3.05 -15.99 2.16
C LEU A 33 1.80 -15.11 2.22
N LEU A 34 1.29 -14.69 1.05
CA LEU A 34 0.09 -13.86 0.93
C LEU A 34 -1.21 -14.67 0.95
N ALA A 35 -1.14 -16.00 0.84
CA ALA A 35 -2.32 -16.86 0.83
C ALA A 35 -3.16 -16.67 2.11
N GLY A 36 -4.44 -16.31 1.93
CA GLY A 36 -5.40 -16.07 3.02
C GLY A 36 -5.14 -14.81 3.84
N LYS A 37 -4.30 -13.89 3.37
CA LYS A 37 -4.08 -12.58 4.01
C LYS A 37 -5.07 -11.53 3.49
N ILE A 38 -5.14 -10.41 4.20
CA ILE A 38 -5.97 -9.27 3.79
C ILE A 38 -5.47 -8.77 2.44
N GLU A 39 -6.40 -8.66 1.49
CA GLU A 39 -6.16 -8.09 0.17
C GLU A 39 -7.06 -6.86 0.00
N MET A 40 -6.47 -5.79 -0.52
CA MET A 40 -7.20 -4.58 -0.93
C MET A 40 -6.95 -4.36 -2.42
N PRO A 41 -7.80 -4.93 -3.29
CA PRO A 41 -7.59 -4.83 -4.72
C PRO A 41 -7.87 -3.40 -5.21
N ILE A 42 -6.90 -2.82 -5.93
CA ILE A 42 -7.01 -1.52 -6.57
C ILE A 42 -7.06 -1.75 -8.07
N PHE A 43 -8.25 -1.63 -8.66
CA PHE A 43 -8.44 -1.83 -10.09
C PHE A 43 -8.16 -0.54 -10.85
N LEU A 44 -7.29 -0.59 -11.86
CA LEU A 44 -6.82 0.59 -12.59
C LEU A 44 -7.87 1.18 -13.54
N ASP A 45 -8.85 0.38 -13.96
CA ASP A 45 -9.98 0.82 -14.79
C ASP A 45 -10.82 1.90 -14.10
N LYS A 46 -10.93 1.85 -12.76
CA LYS A 46 -11.59 2.88 -11.95
C LYS A 46 -10.86 4.24 -11.96
N TYR A 47 -9.64 4.28 -12.48
CA TYR A 47 -8.79 5.48 -12.54
C TYR A 47 -8.40 5.82 -13.98
N ASP A 48 -9.18 5.39 -14.98
CA ASP A 48 -8.89 5.58 -16.40
C ASP A 48 -7.48 5.08 -16.81
N PHE A 49 -6.96 4.08 -16.09
CA PHE A 49 -5.59 3.58 -16.23
C PHE A 49 -4.50 4.65 -16.04
N LYS A 50 -4.82 5.76 -15.36
CA LYS A 50 -3.89 6.83 -15.04
C LYS A 50 -3.38 6.68 -13.61
N LEU A 51 -2.06 6.67 -13.49
CA LEU A 51 -1.34 6.66 -12.22
C LEU A 51 -0.75 8.06 -12.01
N ASP A 52 -1.62 9.05 -11.87
CA ASP A 52 -1.22 10.44 -11.66
C ASP A 52 -0.87 10.73 -10.19
N ASP A 53 -0.50 11.98 -9.90
CA ASP A 53 -0.12 12.42 -8.56
C ASP A 53 -1.25 12.20 -7.53
N GLU A 54 -2.50 12.32 -7.97
CA GLU A 54 -3.67 12.13 -7.12
C GLU A 54 -3.88 10.65 -6.79
N PHE A 55 -3.75 9.77 -7.78
CA PHE A 55 -3.73 8.33 -7.56
C PHE A 55 -2.60 7.93 -6.60
N ALA A 56 -1.38 8.43 -6.83
CA ALA A 56 -0.22 8.13 -5.99
C ALA A 56 -0.43 8.60 -4.54
N ARG A 57 -1.00 9.80 -4.35
CA ARG A 57 -1.38 10.34 -3.04
C ARG A 57 -2.36 9.43 -2.32
N ARG A 58 -3.46 9.04 -2.99
CA ARG A 58 -4.49 8.16 -2.41
C ARG A 58 -3.95 6.78 -2.07
N LEU A 59 -3.13 6.21 -2.95
CA LEU A 59 -2.48 4.92 -2.70
C LEU A 59 -1.59 4.96 -1.46
N GLY A 60 -0.77 6.01 -1.31
CA GLY A 60 0.08 6.18 -0.14
C GLY A 60 -0.74 6.27 1.16
N VAL A 61 -1.81 7.07 1.17
CA VAL A 61 -2.72 7.20 2.32
C VAL A 61 -3.38 5.86 2.66
N ALA A 62 -3.84 5.13 1.65
CA ALA A 62 -4.47 3.82 1.84
C ALA A 62 -3.51 2.82 2.50
N ILE A 63 -2.27 2.73 2.04
CA ILE A 63 -1.25 1.85 2.61
C ILE A 63 -0.94 2.24 4.07
N LEU A 64 -0.78 3.53 4.36
CA LEU A 64 -0.55 4.01 5.73
C LEU A 64 -1.72 3.70 6.66
N ASN A 65 -2.96 3.84 6.18
CA ASN A 65 -4.15 3.47 6.94
C ASN A 65 -4.18 1.97 7.25
N VAL A 66 -3.79 1.10 6.32
CA VAL A 66 -3.69 -0.35 6.56
C VAL A 66 -2.65 -0.67 7.64
N ILE A 67 -1.48 -0.03 7.60
CA ILE A 67 -0.46 -0.16 8.66
C ILE A 67 -1.04 0.28 10.01
N ALA A 68 -1.75 1.41 10.02
CA ALA A 68 -2.37 1.99 11.22
C ALA A 68 -3.50 1.12 11.83
N LEU A 69 -4.01 0.10 11.12
CA LEU A 69 -4.91 -0.91 11.70
C LEU A 69 -4.17 -1.85 12.66
N GLY A 70 -2.93 -2.22 12.33
CA GLY A 70 -2.11 -3.11 13.15
C GLY A 70 -1.16 -2.38 14.12
N GLN A 71 -0.74 -1.16 13.77
CA GLN A 71 0.21 -0.34 14.53
C GLN A 71 -0.32 1.10 14.63
N PRO A 72 -1.28 1.37 15.54
CA PRO A 72 -2.03 2.62 15.56
C PRO A 72 -1.18 3.85 15.88
N ASP A 73 -0.04 3.69 16.55
CA ASP A 73 0.84 4.78 16.96
C ASP A 73 1.39 5.58 15.78
N ILE A 74 1.48 4.98 14.59
CA ILE A 74 1.88 5.71 13.37
C ILE A 74 0.95 6.88 13.05
N LYS A 75 -0.32 6.85 13.50
CA LYS A 75 -1.33 7.88 13.25
C LYS A 75 -0.88 9.25 13.77
N GLN A 76 -0.08 9.31 14.83
CA GLN A 76 0.42 10.58 15.36
C GLN A 76 1.38 11.31 14.38
N TYR A 77 1.95 10.57 13.42
CA TYR A 77 2.84 11.10 12.38
C TYR A 77 2.12 11.32 11.04
N MET A 78 0.82 11.01 10.95
CA MET A 78 0.04 11.11 9.72
C MET A 78 -0.68 12.45 9.63
N SER A 79 -0.16 13.36 8.78
CA SER A 79 -0.81 14.62 8.40
C SER A 79 -1.38 14.53 6.98
N VAL A 80 -2.10 13.45 6.68
CA VAL A 80 -2.62 13.15 5.35
C VAL A 80 -4.12 13.44 5.26
N THR A 81 -4.57 13.90 4.09
CA THR A 81 -6.00 14.04 3.81
C THR A 81 -6.61 12.64 3.70
N GLN A 82 -7.57 12.36 4.58
CA GLN A 82 -8.34 11.12 4.52
C GLN A 82 -9.45 11.29 3.48
N GLU A 83 -9.26 10.67 2.32
CA GLU A 83 -10.33 10.51 1.35
C GLU A 83 -10.90 9.10 1.44
N PRO A 84 -12.23 8.92 1.32
CA PRO A 84 -12.78 7.60 1.20
C PRO A 84 -12.16 6.93 -0.03
N ILE A 85 -11.49 5.79 0.17
CA ILE A 85 -11.28 4.85 -0.93
C ILE A 85 -12.70 4.42 -1.28
N ASP A 86 -13.18 4.76 -2.48
CA ASP A 86 -14.55 4.51 -2.92
C ASP A 86 -15.05 3.18 -2.35
N LYS A 87 -16.14 3.26 -1.56
CA LYS A 87 -16.76 2.07 -0.98
C LYS A 87 -17.01 1.09 -2.13
N PRO A 88 -16.75 -0.22 -1.97
CA PRO A 88 -17.22 -1.18 -2.95
C PRO A 88 -18.72 -0.93 -3.12
N SER A 89 -19.13 -0.62 -4.35
CA SER A 89 -20.54 -0.44 -4.71
C SER A 89 -21.27 -1.70 -4.25
N GLN A 90 -22.11 -1.57 -3.23
CA GLN A 90 -23.09 -2.60 -2.89
C GLN A 90 -24.16 -2.54 -3.97
N THR A 91 -24.02 -3.36 -5.01
CA THR A 91 -25.07 -3.72 -5.96
C THR A 91 -24.81 -5.11 -6.49
#